data_AF-A0A7U9T840-F1
#
_entry.id   AF-A0A7U9T840-F1
#
_cell.length_a   1.000
_cell.length_b   1.000
_cell.length_c   1.000
_cell.angle_alpha   90.00
_cell.angle_beta   90.00
_cell.angle_gamma   90.00
#
_symmetry.space_group_name_H-M   'P 1'
#
loop_
_entity.id
_entity.type
_entity.pdbx_description
1 polymer ?
#
loop_
_entity_poly.entity_id
_entity_poly.type
_entity_poly.pdbx_seq_one_letter_code
_entity_poly.pdbx_strand_id
1 'polypeptide(L)' 'MGLSVQVEYVTDMQKIMEYGVMSMPALVVNEKAVSMGKVLKSADVEKLLHKLGF' A
#
# COMPACT_ATOMS: atom_id res chain seq x y z
N MET A 1 -4.09 -16.60 1.74
CA MET A 1 -3.84 -15.66 2.85
C MET A 1 -5.19 -15.21 3.41
N GLY A 2 -5.65 -15.81 4.52
CA GLY A 2 -6.89 -15.43 5.21
C GLY A 2 -6.69 -14.17 6.05
N LEU A 3 -6.20 -13.10 5.41
CA LEU A 3 -5.85 -11.86 6.07
C LEU A 3 -7.11 -11.07 6.41
N SER A 4 -7.31 -10.78 7.70
CA SER A 4 -8.36 -9.85 8.15
C SER A 4 -7.87 -8.42 7.98
N VAL A 5 -7.78 -7.97 6.71
CA VAL A 5 -7.34 -6.62 6.35
C VAL A 5 -8.47 -5.89 5.64
N GLN A 6 -8.66 -4.62 5.95
CA GLN A 6 -9.54 -3.75 5.17
C GLN A 6 -8.74 -3.21 3.98
N VAL A 7 -9.28 -3.44 2.78
CA VAL A 7 -8.70 -2.93 1.53
C VAL A 7 -9.58 -1.77 1.08
N GLU A 8 -9.00 -0.57 1.02
CA GLU A 8 -9.67 0.64 0.53
C GLU A 8 -8.94 1.17 -0.70
N TYR A 9 -9.69 1.53 -1.74
CA TYR A 9 -9.16 2.23 -2.89
C TYR A 9 -9.37 3.73 -2.71
N VAL A 10 -8.30 4.46 -2.40
CA VAL A 10 -8.35 5.90 -2.14
C VAL A 10 -7.90 6.66 -3.38
N THR A 11 -8.75 7.53 -3.89
CA THR A 11 -8.44 8.50 -4.97
C THR A 11 -8.36 9.93 -4.48
N ASP A 12 -8.70 10.17 -3.21
CA ASP A 12 -8.69 11.49 -2.60
C ASP A 12 -7.26 11.93 -2.26
N MET A 13 -6.77 12.91 -3.01
CA MET A 13 -5.42 13.45 -2.88
C MET A 13 -5.12 13.98 -1.47
N GLN A 14 -6.11 14.48 -0.73
CA GLN A 14 -5.91 14.97 0.64
C GLN A 14 -5.55 13.81 1.56
N LYS A 15 -6.34 12.73 1.54
CA LYS A 15 -6.05 11.50 2.31
C LYS A 15 -4.71 10.88 1.90
N ILE A 16 -4.39 10.89 0.61
CA ILE A 16 -3.13 10.31 0.10
C ILE A 16 -1.91 11.06 0.64
N MET A 17 -1.98 12.40 0.68
CA MET A 17 -0.91 13.24 1.25
C MET A 17 -0.73 13.03 2.76
N GLU A 18 -1.79 12.73 3.50
CA GLU A 18 -1.69 12.39 4.94
C GLU A 18 -0.82 11.15 5.18
N TYR A 19 -0.85 10.18 4.26
CA TYR A 19 0.03 9.00 4.30
C TYR A 19 1.46 9.27 3.77
N GLY A 20 1.79 10.53 3.48
CA GLY A 20 3.10 10.94 2.97
C GLY A 20 3.38 10.51 1.53
N VAL A 21 2.36 10.07 0.79
CA VAL A 21 2.50 9.64 -0.60
C VAL A 21 2.56 10.85 -1.52
N MET A 22 3.73 11.10 -2.13
CA MET A 22 3.92 12.18 -3.10
C MET A 22 3.81 11.72 -4.57
N SER A 23 3.85 10.41 -4.82
CA SER A 23 3.80 9.86 -6.18
C SER A 23 2.95 8.61 -6.24
N MET A 24 1.89 8.67 -7.04
CA MET A 24 0.98 7.58 -7.29
C MET A 24 1.35 6.84 -8.58
N PRO A 25 1.04 5.54 -8.71
CA PRO A 25 0.38 4.68 -7.72
C PRO A 25 1.28 4.29 -6.55
N ALA A 26 0.66 4.14 -5.37
CA ALA A 26 1.33 3.80 -4.12
C ALA A 26 0.55 2.73 -3.36
N LEU A 27 1.26 1.98 -2.52
CA LEU A 27 0.70 0.98 -1.61
C LEU A 27 1.02 1.39 -0.18
N VAL A 28 -0.01 1.48 0.65
CA VAL A 28 0.08 1.80 2.08
C VAL A 28 -0.42 0.60 2.86
N VAL A 29 0.33 0.18 3.88
CA VAL A 29 -0.03 -0.93 4.77
C VAL A 29 0.19 -0.46 6.20
N ASN A 30 -0.82 -0.63 7.07
CA ASN A 30 -0.81 -0.11 8.45
C ASN A 30 -0.41 1.36 8.51
N GLU A 31 -1.07 2.21 7.71
CA GLU A 31 -0.81 3.67 7.63
C GLU A 31 0.61 4.05 7.16
N LYS A 32 1.43 3.07 6.76
CA LYS A 32 2.79 3.29 6.29
C LYS A 32 2.89 3.01 4.79
N ALA A 33 3.43 3.97 4.05
CA ALA A 33 3.73 3.77 2.65
C ALA A 33 4.87 2.75 2.46
N VAL A 34 4.58 1.68 1.72
CA VAL A 34 5.53 0.58 1.44
C VAL A 34 6.02 0.59 -0.01
N SER A 35 5.31 1.29 -0.90
CA SER A 35 5.70 1.52 -2.29
C SER A 35 5.09 2.80 -2.82
N MET A 36 5.84 3.53 -3.65
CA MET A 36 5.39 4.76 -4.32
C MET A 36 5.96 4.83 -5.73
N GLY A 37 5.19 5.43 -6.65
CA GLY A 37 5.65 5.71 -8.03
C GLY A 37 5.85 4.48 -8.92
N LYS A 38 5.44 3.28 -8.50
CA LYS A 38 5.54 2.05 -9.29
C LYS A 38 4.36 1.12 -9.07
N VAL A 39 3.79 0.63 -10.17
CA VAL A 39 2.83 -0.48 -10.14
C VAL A 39 3.56 -1.76 -9.76
N LEU A 40 3.27 -2.27 -8.57
CA LEU A 40 3.80 -3.55 -8.10
C LEU A 40 3.06 -4.71 -8.79
N LYS A 41 3.78 -5.79 -9.10
CA LYS A 41 3.15 -7.05 -9.51
C LYS A 41 2.63 -7.77 -8.27
N SER A 42 1.63 -8.63 -8.44
CA SER A 42 1.05 -9.41 -7.34
C SER A 42 2.09 -10.15 -6.50
N ALA A 43 3.11 -10.73 -7.14
CA ALA A 43 4.21 -11.41 -6.46
C ALA A 43 5.10 -10.47 -5.61
N ASP A 44 5.24 -9.20 -6.00
CA ASP A 44 6.03 -8.23 -5.24
C ASP A 44 5.23 -7.73 -4.03
N VAL A 45 3.91 -7.58 -4.18
CA VAL A 45 3.00 -7.26 -3.06
C VAL A 45 3.00 -8.37 -2.02
N GLU A 46 2.91 -9.63 -2.44
CA GLU A 46 2.95 -10.78 -1.53
C GLU A 46 4.27 -10.85 -0.75
N LYS A 47 5.41 -10.62 -1.41
CA LYS A 47 6.73 -10.53 -0.74
C LYS A 47 6.78 -9.39 0.27
N LEU A 48 6.21 -8.23 -0.05
CA LEU A 48 6.14 -7.08 0.86
C LEU A 48 5.29 -7.41 2.08
N LEU A 49 4.13 -8.04 1.90
CA LEU A 49 3.25 -8.45 2.99
C LEU A 49 3.91 -9.49 3.90
N HIS A 50 4.56 -10.50 3.34
CA HIS A 50 5.33 -11.47 4.13
C HIS A 50 6.48 -10.81 4.93
N LYS A 51 7.17 -9.83 4.33
CA LYS A 51 8.22 -9.08 5.04
C LYS A 51 7.66 -8.25 6.20
N LEU A 52 6.40 -7.85 6.13
CA LEU A 52 5.69 -7.10 7.17
C LEU A 52 5.08 -8.01 8.25
N GLY A 53 5.16 -9.34 8.09
CA GLY A 53 4.68 -10.31 9.08
C GLY A 53 3.24 -10.78 8.88
N PHE A 54 2.69 -10.60 7.67
CA PHE A 54 1.37 -11.09 7.26
C PHE A 54 1.43 -12.46 6.59
#